data_AF-A0A085FMB4-F1
#
_entry.id   AF-A0A085FMB4-F1
#
_cell.length_a   1.000
_cell.length_b   1.000
_cell.length_c   1.000
_cell.angle_alpha   90.00
_cell.angle_beta   90.00
_cell.angle_gamma   90.00
#
_symmetry.space_group_name_H-M   'P 1'
#
loop_
_entity.id
_entity.type
_entity.pdbx_description
1 polymer ?
#
loop_
_entity_poly.entity_id
_entity_poly.type
_entity_poly.pdbx_seq_one_letter_code
_entity_poly.pdbx_strand_id
1 'polypeptide(L)'
;MRLSMAVSEFRSAGRRLIGELFVMTQQLCFMRDILGDRFRGFVESELGLSPRTISRYMHINKVLTTHFMVNGQVDVKEANAFTQQALALLSPTTDTDVVEELRTLASQGKTIDHKLVMEVMNAAEADAVAQLASAQADLTAKTRELSDFQTQREVERARNQRELEAQAELLRRAEQRRKDLEDEITKLRSQETQIRFEEKQIVPPGYASVEEAISAKNRELESLTAQRDAVTADIGTLTEQQKKLQEAVQQANAGASQFLAMKEQADTLIAQFPIALLKSLSDKDPNVKAAIASLGETFMLFGQQLAKAGS
;
A
#
# COMPACT_ATOMS: atom_id res chain seq x y z
N MET A 1 1.28 -100.29 -46.07
CA MET A 1 2.46 -99.39 -46.06
C MET A 1 2.25 -98.15 -45.20
N ARG A 2 1.19 -97.34 -45.38
CA ARG A 2 0.96 -96.14 -44.54
C ARG A 2 0.71 -96.45 -43.06
N LEU A 3 -0.05 -97.50 -42.78
CA LEU A 3 -0.37 -97.93 -41.41
C LEU A 3 0.86 -98.44 -40.64
N SER A 4 1.71 -99.24 -41.28
CA SER A 4 2.95 -99.74 -40.67
C SER A 4 3.95 -98.63 -40.38
N MET A 5 3.96 -97.56 -41.19
CA MET A 5 4.82 -96.40 -40.99
C MET A 5 4.38 -95.61 -39.74
N ALA A 6 3.08 -95.34 -39.60
CA ALA A 6 2.52 -94.66 -38.43
C ALA A 6 2.77 -95.42 -37.12
N VAL A 7 2.71 -96.76 -37.14
CA VAL A 7 3.01 -97.62 -35.98
C VAL A 7 4.49 -97.53 -35.58
N SER A 8 5.39 -97.54 -36.57
CA SER A 8 6.84 -97.38 -36.33
C SER A 8 7.17 -96.01 -35.74
N GLU A 9 6.58 -94.94 -36.29
CA GLU A 9 6.77 -93.57 -35.81
C GLU A 9 6.24 -93.40 -34.37
N PHE A 10 5.05 -93.92 -34.08
CA PHE A 10 4.47 -93.90 -32.73
C PHE A 10 5.39 -94.56 -31.69
N ARG A 11 5.99 -95.70 -32.03
CA ARG A 11 6.92 -96.42 -31.14
C ARG A 11 8.22 -95.64 -30.92
N SER A 12 8.67 -94.89 -31.91
CA SER A 12 9.90 -94.10 -31.83
C SER A 12 9.76 -92.83 -30.97
N ALA A 13 8.57 -92.22 -30.94
CA ALA A 13 8.30 -90.95 -30.26
C ALA A 13 8.03 -91.06 -28.74
N GLY A 14 7.98 -92.27 -28.18
CA GLY A 14 7.69 -92.51 -26.75
C GLY A 14 8.79 -92.07 -25.76
N ARG A 15 9.89 -91.45 -26.22
CA ARG A 15 11.05 -91.13 -25.36
C ARG A 15 11.43 -89.66 -25.27
N ARG A 16 10.76 -88.69 -25.93
CA ARG A 16 11.10 -87.26 -25.76
C ARG A 16 9.88 -86.36 -25.53
N LEU A 17 10.16 -85.08 -25.24
CA LEU A 17 9.31 -84.02 -24.65
C LEU A 17 8.02 -83.69 -25.44
N ILE A 18 7.20 -82.78 -24.89
CA ILE A 18 5.84 -82.36 -25.30
C ILE A 18 5.56 -82.33 -26.82
N GLY A 19 6.50 -81.91 -27.66
CA GLY A 19 6.36 -81.95 -29.12
C GLY A 19 6.23 -83.38 -29.69
N GLU A 20 6.88 -84.36 -29.10
CA GLU A 20 6.75 -85.77 -29.48
C GLU A 20 5.47 -86.40 -28.93
N LEU A 21 4.98 -85.97 -27.77
CA LEU A 21 3.65 -86.34 -27.30
C LEU A 21 2.57 -85.85 -28.27
N PHE A 22 2.73 -84.65 -28.85
CA PHE A 22 1.86 -84.18 -29.91
C PHE A 22 1.93 -85.08 -31.15
N VAL A 23 3.14 -85.41 -31.63
CA VAL A 23 3.33 -86.33 -32.77
C VAL A 23 2.71 -87.71 -32.51
N MET A 24 2.93 -88.30 -31.33
CA MET A 24 2.34 -89.59 -30.94
C MET A 24 0.81 -89.56 -30.99
N THR A 25 0.22 -88.54 -30.39
CA THR A 25 -1.23 -88.42 -30.33
C THR A 25 -1.83 -88.08 -31.71
N GLN A 26 -1.08 -87.38 -32.57
CA GLN A 26 -1.46 -87.11 -33.96
C GLN A 26 -1.46 -88.37 -34.82
N GLN A 27 -0.48 -89.25 -34.63
CA GLN A 27 -0.43 -90.54 -35.33
C GLN A 27 -1.61 -91.44 -34.94
N LEU A 28 -2.06 -91.41 -33.69
CA LEU A 28 -3.28 -92.11 -33.27
C LEU A 28 -4.54 -91.55 -33.95
N CYS A 29 -4.65 -90.22 -34.09
CA CYS A 29 -5.73 -89.60 -34.87
C CYS A 29 -5.69 -90.07 -36.34
N PHE A 30 -4.51 -90.10 -36.95
CA PHE A 30 -4.33 -90.58 -38.32
C PHE A 30 -4.71 -92.06 -38.50
N MET A 31 -4.32 -92.92 -37.56
CA MET A 31 -4.73 -94.33 -37.54
C MET A 31 -6.24 -94.49 -37.43
N ARG A 32 -6.91 -93.66 -36.62
CA ARG A 32 -8.38 -93.65 -36.50
C ARG A 32 -9.03 -93.29 -37.83
N ASP A 33 -8.51 -92.28 -38.52
CA ASP A 33 -9.08 -91.82 -39.78
C ASP A 33 -8.94 -92.87 -40.90
N ILE A 34 -7.92 -93.73 -40.85
CA ILE A 34 -7.74 -94.86 -41.77
C ILE A 34 -8.61 -96.06 -41.39
N LEU A 35 -8.68 -96.40 -40.11
CA LEU A 35 -9.26 -97.67 -39.64
C LEU A 35 -10.73 -97.56 -39.26
N GLY A 36 -11.26 -96.35 -39.10
CA GLY A 36 -12.66 -96.09 -38.71
C GLY A 36 -13.03 -96.87 -37.45
N ASP A 37 -14.11 -97.65 -37.54
CA ASP A 37 -14.65 -98.43 -36.41
C ASP A 37 -13.69 -99.52 -35.89
N ARG A 38 -12.72 -99.96 -36.70
CA ARG A 38 -11.74 -100.98 -36.31
C ARG A 38 -10.54 -100.41 -35.55
N PHE A 39 -10.47 -99.09 -35.39
CA PHE A 39 -9.33 -98.40 -34.79
C PHE A 39 -8.97 -98.90 -33.39
N ARG A 40 -9.96 -99.02 -32.49
CA ARG A 40 -9.69 -99.37 -31.08
C ARG A 40 -9.12 -100.77 -30.93
N GLY A 41 -9.72 -101.76 -31.61
CA GLY A 41 -9.23 -103.14 -31.59
C GLY A 41 -7.82 -103.27 -32.18
N PHE A 42 -7.53 -102.52 -33.24
CA PHE A 42 -6.20 -102.51 -33.85
C PHE A 42 -5.12 -101.88 -32.95
N VAL A 43 -5.42 -100.75 -32.31
CA VAL A 43 -4.46 -100.08 -31.42
C VAL A 43 -4.23 -100.87 -30.14
N GLU A 44 -5.25 -101.55 -29.62
CA GLU A 44 -5.11 -102.48 -28.50
C GLU A 44 -4.20 -103.66 -28.87
N SER A 45 -4.36 -104.26 -30.06
CA SER A 45 -3.55 -105.41 -30.49
C SER A 45 -2.12 -105.04 -30.89
N GLU A 46 -1.92 -103.96 -31.63
CA GLU A 46 -0.62 -103.61 -32.24
C GLU A 46 0.24 -102.69 -31.36
N LEU A 47 -0.40 -101.82 -30.58
CA LEU A 47 0.30 -100.86 -29.72
C LEU A 47 0.16 -101.20 -28.23
N GLY A 48 -0.66 -102.20 -27.86
CA GLY A 48 -0.83 -102.62 -26.47
C GLY A 48 -1.48 -101.55 -25.58
N LEU A 49 -2.18 -100.57 -26.17
CA LEU A 49 -2.75 -99.45 -25.43
C LEU A 49 -4.17 -99.78 -24.97
N SER A 50 -4.45 -99.60 -23.67
CA SER A 50 -5.81 -99.79 -23.14
C SER A 50 -6.81 -98.78 -23.74
N PRO A 51 -8.11 -99.11 -23.82
CA PRO A 51 -9.13 -98.20 -24.35
C PRO A 51 -9.22 -96.86 -23.58
N ARG A 52 -8.88 -96.90 -22.28
CA ARG A 52 -8.78 -95.69 -21.44
C ARG A 52 -7.58 -94.83 -21.84
N THR A 53 -6.43 -95.44 -22.11
CA THR A 53 -5.22 -94.76 -22.58
C THR A 53 -5.42 -94.14 -23.95
N ILE A 54 -6.06 -94.86 -24.87
CA ILE A 54 -6.40 -94.37 -26.22
C ILE A 54 -7.28 -93.12 -26.10
N SER A 55 -8.35 -93.19 -25.31
CA SER A 55 -9.26 -92.05 -25.12
C SER A 55 -8.56 -90.83 -24.51
N ARG A 56 -7.64 -91.05 -23.56
CA ARG A 56 -6.82 -90.00 -22.96
C ARG A 56 -5.90 -89.33 -23.99
N TYR A 57 -5.23 -90.11 -24.83
CA TYR A 57 -4.35 -89.58 -25.88
C TYR A 57 -5.10 -88.81 -26.96
N MET A 58 -6.28 -89.27 -27.36
CA MET A 58 -7.15 -88.53 -28.29
C MET A 58 -7.60 -87.18 -27.69
N HIS A 59 -7.87 -87.15 -26.39
CA HIS A 59 -8.22 -85.91 -25.70
C HIS A 59 -7.03 -84.94 -25.59
N ILE A 60 -5.84 -85.46 -25.26
CA ILE A 60 -4.59 -84.67 -25.23
C ILE A 60 -4.28 -84.09 -26.60
N ASN A 61 -4.46 -84.85 -27.70
CA ASN A 61 -4.28 -84.34 -29.05
C ASN A 61 -5.17 -83.12 -29.33
N LYS A 62 -6.45 -83.19 -28.94
CA LYS A 62 -7.41 -82.10 -29.13
C LYS A 62 -6.97 -80.83 -28.40
N VAL A 63 -6.51 -80.97 -27.15
CA VAL A 63 -6.02 -79.83 -26.34
C VAL A 63 -4.74 -79.25 -26.93
N LEU A 64 -3.76 -80.09 -27.28
CA LEU A 64 -2.49 -79.64 -27.86
C LEU A 64 -2.69 -79.01 -29.24
N THR A 65 -3.54 -79.57 -30.10
CA THR A 65 -3.88 -78.98 -31.40
C THR A 65 -4.48 -77.59 -31.23
N THR A 66 -5.40 -77.42 -30.27
CA THR A 66 -5.99 -76.12 -29.96
C THR A 66 -4.93 -75.14 -29.45
N HIS A 67 -4.03 -75.58 -28.58
CA HIS A 67 -2.94 -74.77 -28.05
C HIS A 67 -1.93 -74.33 -29.13
N PHE A 68 -1.52 -75.25 -30.03
CA PHE A 68 -0.61 -74.94 -31.14
C PHE A 68 -1.25 -74.12 -32.26
N MET A 69 -2.58 -74.23 -32.45
CA MET A 69 -3.31 -73.38 -33.40
C MET A 69 -3.47 -71.94 -32.91
N VAL A 70 -3.56 -71.72 -31.59
CA VAL A 70 -3.77 -70.38 -31.00
C VAL A 70 -2.46 -69.65 -30.73
N ASN A 71 -1.39 -70.36 -30.34
CA ASN A 71 -0.13 -69.75 -29.90
C ASN A 71 1.02 -69.81 -30.95
N GLY A 72 0.72 -70.20 -32.19
CA GLY A 72 1.71 -70.36 -33.25
C GLY A 72 2.45 -71.70 -33.21
N GLN A 73 2.98 -72.13 -34.36
CA GLN A 73 3.85 -73.29 -34.45
C GLN A 73 5.06 -73.08 -33.52
N VAL A 74 5.35 -74.04 -32.65
CA VAL A 74 6.67 -74.11 -32.02
C VAL A 74 7.67 -74.26 -33.16
N ASP A 75 8.52 -73.25 -33.36
CA ASP A 75 9.60 -73.36 -34.32
C ASP A 75 10.52 -74.48 -33.83
N VAL A 76 10.46 -75.62 -34.51
CA VAL A 76 11.22 -76.82 -34.15
C VAL A 76 12.72 -76.53 -34.22
N LYS A 77 13.15 -75.54 -35.03
CA LYS A 77 14.55 -75.10 -35.06
C LYS A 77 14.93 -74.33 -33.80
N GLU A 78 14.05 -73.48 -33.31
CA GLU A 78 14.20 -72.77 -32.03
C GLU A 78 14.23 -73.77 -30.88
N ALA A 79 13.25 -74.69 -30.80
CA ALA A 79 13.17 -75.70 -29.75
C ALA A 79 14.39 -76.64 -29.70
N ASN A 80 15.01 -76.94 -30.85
CA ASN A 80 16.22 -77.75 -30.94
C ASN A 80 17.50 -77.02 -30.50
N ALA A 81 17.48 -75.68 -30.40
CA ALA A 81 18.61 -74.90 -29.91
C ALA A 81 18.73 -74.94 -28.38
N PHE A 82 17.67 -75.30 -27.66
CA PHE A 82 17.65 -75.35 -26.20
C PHE A 82 17.95 -76.76 -25.67
N THR A 83 18.83 -76.81 -24.68
CA THR A 83 19.04 -78.04 -23.89
C THR A 83 17.87 -78.29 -22.93
N GLN A 84 17.64 -79.55 -22.55
CA GLN A 84 16.57 -79.92 -21.61
C GLN A 84 16.69 -79.22 -20.25
N GLN A 85 17.92 -78.97 -19.79
CA GLN A 85 18.21 -78.25 -18.55
C GLN A 85 17.94 -76.74 -18.68
N ALA A 86 18.19 -76.14 -19.85
CA ALA A 86 17.83 -74.75 -20.15
C ALA A 86 16.30 -74.56 -20.18
N LEU A 87 15.56 -75.47 -20.83
CA LEU A 87 14.09 -75.43 -20.85
C LEU A 87 13.47 -75.59 -19.46
N ALA A 88 14.10 -76.36 -18.56
CA ALA A 88 13.65 -76.50 -17.19
C ALA A 88 13.79 -75.21 -16.37
N LEU A 89 14.80 -74.38 -16.65
CA LEU A 89 14.97 -73.06 -16.03
C LEU A 89 14.01 -72.01 -16.59
N LEU A 90 13.62 -72.16 -17.86
CA LEU A 90 12.70 -71.27 -18.57
C LEU A 90 11.22 -71.58 -18.27
N SER A 91 10.91 -72.81 -17.86
CA SER A 91 9.55 -73.23 -17.50
C SER A 91 8.94 -72.46 -16.33
N PRO A 92 9.69 -72.03 -15.29
CA PRO A 92 9.15 -71.21 -14.20
C PRO A 92 9.41 -69.70 -14.33
N THR A 93 10.24 -69.23 -15.27
CA THR A 93 10.56 -67.80 -15.39
C THR A 93 9.48 -67.05 -16.17
N THR A 94 8.87 -66.04 -15.55
CA THR A 94 7.87 -65.14 -16.15
C THR A 94 8.50 -63.91 -16.82
N ASP A 95 9.83 -63.78 -16.80
CA ASP A 95 10.52 -62.61 -17.31
C ASP A 95 10.62 -62.68 -18.85
N THR A 96 9.74 -61.93 -19.51
CA THR A 96 9.61 -61.86 -20.97
C THR A 96 10.89 -61.37 -21.64
N ASP A 97 11.66 -60.50 -20.99
CA ASP A 97 12.84 -59.87 -21.58
C ASP A 97 13.99 -60.88 -21.67
N VAL A 98 14.16 -61.69 -20.62
CA VAL A 98 15.11 -62.83 -20.61
C VAL A 98 14.74 -63.85 -21.69
N VAL A 99 13.45 -64.14 -21.87
CA VAL A 99 12.97 -65.09 -22.88
C VAL A 99 13.20 -64.55 -24.30
N GLU A 100 12.92 -63.27 -24.55
CA GLU A 100 13.17 -62.65 -25.86
C GLU A 100 14.67 -62.57 -26.19
N GLU A 101 15.52 -62.25 -25.22
CA GLU A 101 16.97 -62.23 -25.42
C GLU A 101 17.49 -63.63 -25.77
N LEU A 102 17.06 -64.67 -25.06
CA LEU A 102 17.43 -66.06 -25.37
C LEU A 102 16.88 -66.53 -26.72
N ARG A 103 15.70 -66.06 -27.13
CA ARG A 103 15.15 -66.29 -28.48
C ARG A 103 15.99 -65.65 -29.56
N THR A 104 16.43 -64.40 -29.37
CA THR A 104 17.30 -63.74 -30.35
C THR A 104 18.64 -64.47 -30.47
N LEU A 105 19.22 -64.93 -29.36
CA LEU A 105 20.44 -65.74 -29.36
C LEU A 105 20.25 -67.11 -30.05
N ALA A 106 19.11 -67.77 -29.83
CA ALA A 106 18.77 -69.02 -30.51
C ALA A 106 18.57 -68.82 -32.02
N SER A 107 17.93 -67.71 -32.43
CA SER A 107 17.72 -67.36 -33.85
C SER A 107 19.04 -67.08 -34.59
N GLN A 108 20.08 -66.66 -33.87
CA GLN A 108 21.45 -66.49 -34.37
C GLN A 108 22.21 -67.83 -34.49
N GLY A 109 21.59 -68.96 -34.14
CA GLY A 109 22.16 -70.29 -34.24
C GLY A 109 23.08 -70.68 -33.06
N LYS A 110 23.03 -69.94 -31.95
CA LYS A 110 23.77 -70.32 -30.73
C LYS A 110 23.03 -71.43 -29.99
N THR A 111 23.77 -72.41 -29.49
CA THR A 111 23.23 -73.43 -28.59
C THR A 111 22.96 -72.80 -27.23
N ILE A 112 21.73 -72.92 -26.74
CA ILE A 112 21.30 -72.39 -25.45
C ILE A 112 21.45 -73.48 -24.39
N ASP A 113 22.55 -73.40 -23.65
CA ASP A 113 22.84 -74.27 -22.52
C ASP A 113 22.37 -73.67 -21.19
N HIS A 114 22.37 -74.50 -20.13
CA HIS A 114 21.98 -74.08 -18.79
C HIS A 114 22.80 -72.89 -18.27
N LYS A 115 24.09 -72.83 -18.61
CA LYS A 115 25.01 -71.80 -18.14
C LYS A 115 24.68 -70.44 -18.76
N LEU A 116 24.42 -70.40 -20.07
CA LEU A 116 24.04 -69.17 -20.77
C LEU A 116 22.70 -68.62 -20.25
N VAL A 117 21.70 -69.48 -19.99
CA VAL A 117 20.43 -69.04 -19.39
C VAL A 117 20.64 -68.39 -18.03
N MET A 118 21.48 -68.99 -17.17
CA MET A 118 21.81 -68.40 -15.86
C MET A 118 22.57 -67.08 -16.00
N GLU A 119 23.48 -66.96 -16.97
CA GLU A 119 24.21 -65.70 -17.23
C GLU A 119 23.26 -64.57 -17.65
N VAL A 120 22.33 -64.83 -18.57
CA VAL A 120 21.31 -63.84 -19.00
C VAL A 120 20.37 -63.49 -17.85
N MET A 121 19.90 -64.47 -17.07
CA MET A 121 19.05 -64.21 -15.90
C MET A 121 19.76 -63.36 -14.84
N ASN A 122 21.02 -63.65 -14.54
CA ASN A 122 21.80 -62.89 -13.56
C ASN A 122 22.09 -61.46 -14.05
N ALA A 123 22.30 -61.28 -15.36
CA ALA A 123 22.49 -59.95 -15.94
C ALA A 123 21.20 -59.12 -15.85
N ALA A 124 20.05 -59.71 -16.20
CA ALA A 124 18.75 -59.07 -16.08
C ALA A 124 18.42 -58.72 -14.62
N GLU A 125 18.74 -59.60 -13.66
CA GLU A 125 18.56 -59.32 -12.22
C GLU A 125 19.47 -58.17 -11.76
N ALA A 126 20.73 -58.13 -12.20
CA ALA A 126 21.65 -57.05 -11.87
C ALA A 126 21.17 -55.69 -12.40
N ASP A 127 20.66 -55.66 -13.64
CA ASP A 127 20.08 -54.46 -14.24
C ASP A 127 18.80 -54.02 -13.51
N ALA A 128 17.92 -54.95 -13.14
CA ALA A 128 16.73 -54.65 -12.35
C ALA A 128 17.09 -54.07 -10.98
N VAL A 129 18.11 -54.61 -10.31
CA VAL A 129 18.62 -54.08 -9.03
C VAL A 129 19.20 -52.67 -9.21
N ALA A 130 19.95 -52.41 -10.28
CA ALA A 130 20.50 -51.09 -10.57
C ALA A 130 19.39 -50.06 -10.84
N GLN A 131 18.35 -50.44 -11.59
CA GLN A 131 17.19 -49.59 -11.85
C GLN A 131 16.40 -49.29 -10.56
N LEU A 132 16.17 -50.30 -9.71
CA LEU A 132 15.53 -50.12 -8.41
C LEU A 132 16.33 -49.18 -7.52
N ALA A 133 17.67 -49.32 -7.47
CA ALA A 133 18.53 -48.43 -6.70
C ALA A 133 18.46 -46.98 -7.20
N SER A 134 18.46 -46.78 -8.53
CA SER A 134 18.30 -45.45 -9.14
C SER A 134 16.93 -44.85 -8.81
N ALA A 135 15.85 -45.61 -9.00
CA ALA A 135 14.50 -45.16 -8.69
C ALA A 135 14.32 -44.82 -7.21
N GLN A 136 14.96 -45.58 -6.31
CA GLN A 136 14.94 -45.30 -4.88
C GLN A 136 15.72 -44.03 -4.55
N ALA A 137 16.87 -43.79 -5.20
CA ALA A 137 17.60 -42.53 -5.06
C ALA A 137 16.76 -41.33 -5.53
N ASP A 138 16.10 -41.43 -6.69
CA ASP A 138 15.21 -40.40 -7.21
C ASP A 138 14.02 -40.13 -6.29
N LEU A 139 13.40 -41.19 -5.74
CA LEU A 139 12.32 -41.06 -4.78
C LEU A 139 12.78 -40.33 -3.51
N THR A 140 13.96 -40.65 -2.99
CA THR A 140 14.50 -39.96 -1.81
C THR A 140 14.84 -38.49 -2.10
N ALA A 141 15.37 -38.19 -3.29
CA ALA A 141 15.62 -36.82 -3.72
C ALA A 141 14.31 -36.02 -3.82
N LYS A 142 13.28 -36.59 -4.47
CA LYS A 142 11.95 -35.98 -4.57
C LYS A 142 11.28 -35.79 -3.21
N THR A 143 11.46 -36.73 -2.30
CA THR A 143 10.92 -36.62 -0.93
C THR A 143 11.59 -35.47 -0.17
N ARG A 144 12.91 -35.29 -0.33
CA ARG A 144 13.63 -34.15 0.25
C ARG A 144 13.18 -32.82 -0.35
N GLU A 145 13.08 -32.73 -1.67
CA GLU A 145 12.56 -31.53 -2.35
C GLU A 145 11.15 -31.16 -1.86
N LEU A 146 10.27 -32.15 -1.67
CA LEU A 146 8.91 -31.93 -1.20
C LEU A 146 8.89 -31.45 0.26
N SER A 147 9.75 -32.03 1.12
CA SER A 147 10.00 -31.57 2.49
C SER A 147 10.47 -30.10 2.52
N ASP A 148 11.45 -29.76 1.69
CA ASP A 148 11.99 -28.39 1.62
C ASP A 148 10.94 -27.41 1.13
N PHE A 149 10.12 -27.80 0.16
CA PHE A 149 9.00 -26.98 -0.31
C PHE A 149 7.91 -26.79 0.76
N GLN A 150 7.62 -27.82 1.55
CA GLN A 150 6.67 -27.72 2.67
C GLN A 150 7.17 -26.76 3.74
N THR A 151 8.43 -26.89 4.16
CA THR A 151 9.03 -25.98 5.16
C THR A 151 9.08 -24.54 4.65
N GLN A 152 9.41 -24.30 3.38
CA GLN A 152 9.34 -22.97 2.77
C GLN A 152 7.91 -22.41 2.83
N ARG A 153 6.92 -23.20 2.46
CA ARG A 153 5.51 -22.79 2.48
C ARG A 153 5.01 -22.47 3.89
N GLU A 154 5.47 -23.20 4.90
CA GLU A 154 5.18 -22.90 6.31
C GLU A 154 5.81 -21.59 6.77
N VAL A 155 7.07 -21.33 6.38
CA VAL A 155 7.75 -20.06 6.67
C VAL A 155 7.03 -18.88 5.99
N GLU A 156 6.61 -19.04 4.73
CA GLU A 156 5.84 -18.03 4.02
C GLU A 156 4.48 -17.76 4.67
N ARG A 157 3.75 -18.82 5.06
CA ARG A 157 2.49 -18.66 5.82
C ARG A 157 2.71 -17.91 7.13
N ALA A 158 3.76 -18.24 7.87
CA ALA A 158 4.10 -17.55 9.11
C ALA A 158 4.46 -16.07 8.88
N ARG A 159 5.16 -15.74 7.79
CA ARG A 159 5.45 -14.35 7.41
C ARG A 159 4.18 -13.59 7.05
N ASN A 160 3.34 -14.15 6.18
CA ASN A 160 2.07 -13.55 5.78
C ASN A 160 1.14 -13.33 6.98
N GLN A 161 1.12 -14.28 7.92
CA GLN A 161 0.33 -14.14 9.14
C GLN A 161 0.85 -13.01 10.05
N ARG A 162 2.17 -12.88 10.22
CA ARG A 162 2.76 -11.75 10.95
C ARG A 162 2.49 -10.42 10.28
N GLU A 163 2.53 -10.36 8.96
CA GLU A 163 2.19 -9.15 8.20
C GLU A 163 0.71 -8.76 8.38
N LEU A 164 -0.19 -9.74 8.32
CA LEU A 164 -1.62 -9.52 8.58
C LEU A 164 -1.87 -9.04 10.02
N GLU A 165 -1.20 -9.63 11.01
CA GLU A 165 -1.28 -9.20 12.41
C GLU A 165 -0.75 -7.77 12.59
N ALA A 166 0.38 -7.44 11.95
CA ALA A 166 0.92 -6.08 11.96
C ALA A 166 -0.02 -5.06 11.30
N GLN A 167 -0.65 -5.41 10.17
CA GLN A 167 -1.65 -4.57 9.52
C GLN A 167 -2.90 -4.38 10.38
N ALA A 168 -3.37 -5.45 11.03
CA ALA A 168 -4.50 -5.37 11.95
C ALA A 168 -4.19 -4.48 13.17
N GLU A 169 -2.97 -4.54 13.69
CA GLU A 169 -2.54 -3.65 14.78
C GLU A 169 -2.47 -2.19 14.32
N LEU A 170 -1.96 -1.92 13.12
CA LEU A 170 -1.95 -0.57 12.54
C LEU A 170 -3.38 -0.03 12.35
N LEU A 171 -4.30 -0.85 11.84
CA LEU A 171 -5.71 -0.49 11.71
C LEU A 171 -6.32 -0.16 13.08
N ARG A 172 -6.08 -1.00 14.08
CA ARG A 172 -6.58 -0.75 15.45
C ARG A 172 -6.04 0.58 16.02
N ARG A 173 -4.76 0.89 15.80
CA ARG A 173 -4.17 2.18 16.22
C ARG A 173 -4.78 3.36 15.45
N ALA A 174 -5.03 3.19 14.15
CA ALA A 174 -5.68 4.20 13.33
C ALA A 174 -7.13 4.45 13.76
N GLU A 175 -7.89 3.40 14.07
CA GLU A 175 -9.26 3.49 14.60
C GLU A 175 -9.29 4.21 15.95
N GLN A 176 -8.36 3.86 16.85
CA GLN A 176 -8.24 4.55 18.14
C GLN A 176 -7.94 6.03 17.94
N ARG A 177 -6.98 6.37 17.08
CA ARG A 177 -6.65 7.76 16.76
C ARG A 177 -7.83 8.50 16.12
N ARG A 178 -8.63 7.83 15.28
CA ARG A 178 -9.85 8.40 14.70
C ARG A 178 -10.85 8.74 15.79
N LYS A 179 -11.07 7.83 16.75
CA LYS A 179 -11.95 8.05 17.90
C LYS A 179 -11.47 9.23 18.76
N ASP A 180 -10.17 9.29 19.07
CA ASP A 180 -9.60 10.39 19.85
C ASP A 180 -9.82 11.75 19.14
N LEU A 181 -9.67 11.79 17.82
CA LEU A 181 -9.95 12.98 17.00
C LEU A 181 -11.43 13.33 16.93
N GLU A 182 -12.33 12.33 16.86
CA GLU A 182 -13.79 12.55 16.91
C GLU A 182 -14.20 13.16 18.26
N ASP A 183 -13.61 12.70 19.36
CA ASP A 183 -13.82 13.26 20.70
C ASP A 183 -13.28 14.71 20.79
N GLU A 184 -12.11 14.98 20.20
CA GLU A 184 -11.53 16.34 20.14
C GLU A 184 -12.38 17.30 19.30
N ILE A 185 -12.88 16.86 18.14
CA ILE A 185 -13.81 17.65 17.30
C ILE A 185 -15.09 17.96 18.10
N THR A 186 -15.61 16.98 18.83
CA THR A 186 -16.83 17.17 19.65
C THR A 186 -16.59 18.20 20.74
N LYS A 187 -15.42 18.17 21.40
CA LYS A 187 -15.01 19.16 22.39
C LYS A 187 -14.79 20.55 21.77
N LEU A 188 -14.20 20.63 20.59
CA LEU A 188 -14.04 21.91 19.87
C LEU A 188 -15.39 22.50 19.46
N ARG A 189 -16.35 21.68 19.02
CA ARG A 189 -17.71 22.13 18.72
C ARG A 189 -18.45 22.66 19.95
N SER A 190 -18.27 22.03 21.10
CA SER A 190 -18.88 22.54 22.35
C SER A 190 -18.26 23.86 22.77
N GLN A 191 -16.94 24.01 22.64
CA GLN A 191 -16.24 25.29 22.86
C GLN A 191 -16.67 26.37 21.86
N GLU A 192 -16.78 26.06 20.57
CA GLU A 192 -17.27 26.99 19.55
C GLU A 192 -18.70 27.45 19.87
N THR A 193 -19.56 26.52 20.31
CA THR A 193 -20.92 26.83 20.72
C THR A 193 -20.93 27.76 21.93
N GLN A 194 -20.10 27.48 22.94
CA GLN A 194 -19.97 28.33 24.13
C GLN A 194 -19.49 29.75 23.77
N ILE A 195 -18.46 29.89 22.94
CA ILE A 195 -17.95 31.19 22.48
C ILE A 195 -19.03 31.95 21.70
N ARG A 196 -19.79 31.27 20.82
CA ARG A 196 -20.91 31.90 20.11
C ARG A 196 -22.04 32.37 21.04
N PHE A 197 -22.24 31.71 22.17
CA PHE A 197 -23.18 32.17 23.20
C PHE A 197 -22.61 33.36 23.98
N GLU A 198 -21.30 33.38 24.25
CA GLU A 198 -20.62 34.51 24.90
C GLU A 198 -20.55 35.76 23.99
N GLU A 199 -20.38 35.59 22.68
CA GLU A 199 -20.40 36.70 21.69
C GLU A 199 -21.81 37.24 21.42
N LYS A 200 -22.86 36.45 21.69
CA LYS A 200 -24.24 36.93 21.61
C LYS A 200 -24.59 37.75 22.85
N GLN A 201 -24.41 39.06 22.69
CA GLN A 201 -24.86 40.18 23.54
C GLN A 201 -23.89 40.65 24.61
N ILE A 202 -22.95 41.49 24.18
CA ILE A 202 -22.62 42.70 24.94
C ILE A 202 -23.19 43.90 24.16
N VAL A 203 -24.52 44.00 24.10
CA VAL A 203 -25.15 45.28 23.76
C VAL A 203 -25.10 46.12 25.05
N PRO A 204 -24.51 47.32 25.04
CA PRO A 204 -24.45 48.16 26.23
C PRO A 204 -25.86 48.40 26.78
N PRO A 205 -26.04 48.37 28.12
CA PRO A 205 -27.36 48.52 28.72
C PRO A 205 -28.03 49.82 28.26
N GLY A 206 -29.26 49.71 27.75
CA GLY A 206 -30.03 50.85 27.24
C GLY A 206 -30.07 51.02 25.72
N TYR A 207 -29.39 50.17 24.95
CA TYR A 207 -29.44 50.18 23.48
C TYR A 207 -30.03 48.87 22.93
N ALA A 208 -30.73 48.93 21.80
CA ALA A 208 -31.33 47.77 21.15
C ALA A 208 -30.34 47.01 20.24
N SER A 209 -29.28 47.69 19.77
CA SER A 209 -28.18 47.07 19.02
C SER A 209 -26.85 47.80 19.23
N VAL A 210 -25.74 47.17 18.80
CA VAL A 210 -24.40 47.77 18.84
C VAL A 210 -24.32 48.98 17.90
N GLU A 211 -24.99 48.93 16.74
CA GLU A 211 -25.06 50.04 15.79
C GLU A 211 -25.77 51.26 16.37
N GLU A 212 -26.80 51.06 17.20
CA GLU A 212 -27.49 52.14 17.90
C GLU A 212 -26.58 52.82 18.93
N ALA A 213 -25.82 52.03 19.71
CA ALA A 213 -24.85 52.54 20.67
C ALA A 213 -23.72 53.33 19.99
N ILE A 214 -23.19 52.83 18.88
CA ILE A 214 -22.17 53.53 18.07
C ILE A 214 -22.74 54.84 17.50
N SER A 215 -23.96 54.81 16.97
CA SER A 215 -24.60 56.00 16.40
C SER A 215 -24.86 57.07 17.46
N ALA A 216 -25.30 56.67 18.66
CA ALA A 216 -25.51 57.59 19.78
C ALA A 216 -24.18 58.24 20.24
N LYS A 217 -23.11 57.45 20.33
CA LYS A 217 -21.78 57.97 20.70
C LYS A 217 -21.17 58.88 19.63
N ASN A 218 -21.39 58.58 18.35
CA ASN A 218 -20.96 59.46 17.27
C ASN A 218 -21.66 60.81 17.31
N ARG A 219 -22.97 60.86 17.58
CA ARG A 219 -23.70 62.12 17.78
C ARG A 219 -23.18 62.91 18.99
N GLU A 220 -22.84 62.23 20.08
CA GLU A 220 -22.22 62.86 21.25
C GLU A 220 -20.85 63.44 20.91
N LEU A 221 -20.02 62.72 20.15
CA LEU A 221 -18.73 63.21 19.67
C LEU A 221 -18.86 64.41 18.73
N GLU A 222 -19.84 64.40 17.82
CA GLU A 222 -20.13 65.54 16.94
C GLU A 222 -20.54 66.78 17.76
N SER A 223 -21.40 66.61 18.77
CA SER A 223 -21.80 67.68 19.67
C SER A 223 -20.61 68.24 20.46
N LEU A 224 -19.76 67.37 21.01
CA LEU A 224 -18.56 67.79 21.74
C LEU A 224 -17.54 68.48 20.83
N THR A 225 -17.43 68.04 19.57
CA THR A 225 -16.57 68.67 18.57
C THR A 225 -17.08 70.07 18.25
N ALA A 226 -18.39 70.23 18.02
CA ALA A 226 -19.00 71.54 17.79
C ALA A 226 -18.82 72.48 18.99
N GLN A 227 -18.97 71.99 20.22
CA GLN A 227 -18.71 72.77 21.43
C GLN A 227 -17.23 73.18 21.54
N ARG A 228 -16.30 72.27 21.26
CA ARG A 228 -14.87 72.58 21.25
C ARG A 228 -14.52 73.64 20.21
N ASP A 229 -15.11 73.57 19.01
CA ASP A 229 -14.87 74.55 17.95
C ASP A 229 -15.44 75.94 18.31
N ALA A 230 -16.62 76.00 18.93
CA ALA A 230 -17.19 77.23 19.46
C ALA A 230 -16.28 77.87 20.53
N VAL A 231 -15.83 77.08 21.51
CA VAL A 231 -14.89 77.56 22.55
C VAL A 231 -13.55 78.00 21.94
N THR A 232 -13.07 77.31 20.90
CA THR A 232 -11.84 77.70 20.21
C THR A 232 -11.99 79.05 19.50
N ALA A 233 -13.14 79.29 18.86
CA ALA A 233 -13.47 80.58 18.27
C ALA A 233 -13.54 81.68 19.34
N ASP A 234 -14.21 81.42 20.47
CA ASP A 234 -14.30 82.35 21.60
C ASP A 234 -12.91 82.72 22.15
N ILE A 235 -12.03 81.73 22.36
CA ILE A 235 -10.63 81.96 22.77
C ILE A 235 -9.90 82.82 21.73
N GLY A 236 -10.09 82.59 20.44
CA GLY A 236 -9.53 83.43 19.39
C GLY A 236 -9.99 84.89 19.50
N THR A 237 -11.28 85.12 19.73
CA THR A 237 -11.82 86.48 19.91
C THR A 237 -11.29 87.16 21.17
N LEU A 238 -11.21 86.45 22.29
CA LEU A 238 -10.67 86.95 23.55
C LEU A 238 -9.17 87.27 23.45
N THR A 239 -8.41 86.45 22.72
CA THR A 239 -6.98 86.68 22.48
C THR A 239 -6.77 87.96 21.67
N GLU A 240 -7.58 88.20 20.63
CA GLU A 240 -7.54 89.43 19.84
C GLU A 240 -7.96 90.66 20.66
N GLN A 241 -8.98 90.53 21.52
CA GLN A 241 -9.38 91.59 22.45
C GLN A 241 -8.26 91.90 23.45
N GLN A 242 -7.60 90.87 24.01
CA GLN A 242 -6.48 91.03 24.92
C GLN A 242 -5.33 91.77 24.23
N LYS A 243 -5.00 91.42 22.98
CA LYS A 243 -3.97 92.09 22.20
C LYS A 243 -4.31 93.57 21.98
N LYS A 244 -5.54 93.89 21.58
CA LYS A 244 -6.00 95.29 21.42
C LYS A 244 -5.92 96.07 22.73
N LEU A 245 -6.30 95.43 23.84
CA LEU A 245 -6.25 96.07 25.16
C LEU A 245 -4.80 96.29 25.60
N GLN A 246 -3.90 95.37 25.31
CA GLN A 246 -2.46 95.52 25.56
C GLN A 246 -1.85 96.65 24.72
N GLU A 247 -2.23 96.77 23.44
CA GLU A 247 -1.84 97.89 22.57
C GLU A 247 -2.35 99.23 23.13
N ALA A 248 -3.62 99.29 23.57
CA ALA A 248 -4.20 100.48 24.18
C ALA A 248 -3.49 100.88 25.48
N VAL A 249 -3.16 99.91 26.35
CA VAL A 249 -2.40 100.16 27.59
C VAL A 249 -0.98 100.65 27.28
N GLN A 250 -0.31 100.09 26.26
CA GLN A 250 1.01 100.58 25.84
C GLN A 250 0.94 102.03 25.34
N GLN A 251 -0.06 102.37 24.54
CA GLN A 251 -0.29 103.75 24.08
C GLN A 251 -0.56 104.70 25.25
N ALA A 252 -1.42 104.30 26.20
CA ALA A 252 -1.72 105.09 27.39
C ALA A 252 -0.48 105.30 28.27
N ASN A 253 0.34 104.26 28.49
CA ASN A 253 1.58 104.38 29.24
C ASN A 253 2.61 105.30 28.55
N ALA A 254 2.72 105.23 27.22
CA ALA A 254 3.59 106.13 26.45
C ALA A 254 3.11 107.58 26.59
N GLY A 255 1.79 107.83 26.46
CA GLY A 255 1.19 109.14 26.67
C GLY A 255 1.39 109.68 28.09
N ALA A 256 1.18 108.85 29.11
CA ALA A 256 1.41 109.21 30.51
C ALA A 256 2.90 109.55 30.79
N SER A 257 3.83 108.81 30.20
CA SER A 257 5.27 109.09 30.34
C SER A 257 5.65 110.42 29.69
N GLN A 258 5.12 110.72 28.49
CA GLN A 258 5.32 112.02 27.83
C GLN A 258 4.73 113.16 28.69
N PHE A 259 3.56 112.94 29.28
CA PHE A 259 2.93 113.92 30.16
C PHE A 259 3.74 114.18 31.42
N LEU A 260 4.26 113.15 32.07
CA LEU A 260 5.11 113.31 33.26
C LEU A 260 6.36 114.12 32.92
N ALA A 261 6.99 113.87 31.76
CA ALA A 261 8.11 114.67 31.29
C ALA A 261 7.71 116.13 31.02
N MET A 262 6.56 116.38 30.41
CA MET A 262 6.03 117.74 30.23
C MET A 262 5.71 118.43 31.55
N LYS A 263 5.15 117.71 32.52
CA LYS A 263 4.87 118.22 33.86
C LYS A 263 6.16 118.59 34.57
N GLU A 264 7.19 117.74 34.53
CA GLU A 264 8.49 118.03 35.14
C GLU A 264 9.14 119.27 34.53
N GLN A 265 9.03 119.44 33.20
CA GLN A 265 9.46 120.67 32.52
C GLN A 265 8.65 121.89 33.00
N ALA A 266 7.34 121.77 33.15
CA ALA A 266 6.48 122.85 33.64
C ALA A 266 6.78 123.20 35.10
N ASP A 267 6.94 122.21 35.99
CA ASP A 267 7.31 122.39 37.39
C ASP A 267 8.69 123.07 37.51
N THR A 268 9.65 122.70 36.64
CA THR A 268 10.97 123.34 36.57
C THR A 268 10.85 124.82 36.17
N LEU A 269 10.01 125.14 35.17
CA LEU A 269 9.74 126.53 34.76
C LEU A 269 9.07 127.34 35.87
N ILE A 270 8.11 126.76 36.58
CA ILE A 270 7.43 127.40 37.71
C ILE A 270 8.40 127.62 38.88
N ALA A 271 9.33 126.70 39.12
CA ALA A 271 10.34 126.85 40.17
C ALA A 271 11.38 127.94 39.83
N GLN A 272 11.75 128.07 38.55
CA GLN A 272 12.70 129.11 38.09
C GLN A 272 12.08 130.50 38.02
N PHE A 273 10.77 130.61 37.79
CA PHE A 273 10.08 131.88 37.67
C PHE A 273 8.88 131.96 38.63
N PRO A 274 8.92 132.80 39.69
CA PRO A 274 7.76 133.02 40.54
C PRO A 274 6.54 133.41 39.69
N ILE A 275 5.36 132.88 40.01
CA ILE A 275 4.11 133.08 39.22
C ILE A 275 3.82 134.58 38.97
N ALA A 276 4.17 135.45 39.92
CA ALA A 276 4.05 136.90 39.77
C ALA A 276 4.91 137.46 38.62
N LEU A 277 6.09 136.87 38.40
CA LEU A 277 7.05 137.25 37.36
C LEU A 277 6.62 136.69 35.99
N LEU A 278 6.11 135.46 35.92
CA LEU A 278 5.52 134.86 34.70
C LEU A 278 4.32 135.66 34.21
N LYS A 279 3.46 136.14 35.12
CA LYS A 279 2.35 137.04 34.76
C LYS A 279 2.86 138.36 34.19
N SER A 280 3.88 138.95 34.82
CA SER A 280 4.48 140.21 34.34
C SER A 280 5.23 140.07 33.00
N LEU A 281 5.80 138.90 32.71
CA LEU A 281 6.47 138.60 31.44
C LEU A 281 5.47 138.28 30.33
N SER A 282 4.41 137.53 30.62
CA SER A 282 3.29 137.29 29.70
C SER A 282 2.61 138.59 29.27
N ASP A 283 2.51 139.58 30.15
CA ASP A 283 1.92 140.88 29.82
C ASP A 283 2.86 141.77 28.97
N LYS A 284 4.16 141.44 28.92
CA LYS A 284 5.19 142.20 28.18
C LYS A 284 5.62 141.56 26.87
N ASP A 285 5.61 140.23 26.75
CA ASP A 285 6.06 139.51 25.56
C ASP A 285 4.95 138.58 25.00
N PRO A 286 4.42 138.87 23.81
CA PRO A 286 3.36 138.05 23.19
C PRO A 286 3.80 136.61 22.91
N ASN A 287 5.10 136.33 22.73
CA ASN A 287 5.60 134.98 22.52
C ASN A 287 5.52 134.13 23.79
N VAL A 288 5.81 134.73 24.95
CA VAL A 288 5.68 134.05 26.26
C VAL A 288 4.21 133.77 26.57
N LYS A 289 3.32 134.71 26.25
CA LYS A 289 1.87 134.53 26.38
C LYS A 289 1.36 133.39 25.50
N ALA A 290 1.82 133.31 24.25
CA ALA A 290 1.45 132.23 23.33
C ALA A 290 1.99 130.87 23.79
N ALA A 291 3.22 130.80 24.33
CA ALA A 291 3.80 129.56 24.86
C ALA A 291 3.04 129.04 26.09
N ILE A 292 2.66 129.91 27.03
CA ILE A 292 1.85 129.55 28.21
C ILE A 292 0.45 129.08 27.80
N ALA A 293 -0.19 129.78 26.85
CA ALA A 293 -1.49 129.38 26.33
C ALA A 293 -1.43 128.01 25.62
N SER A 294 -0.39 127.78 24.80
CA SER A 294 -0.16 126.50 24.12
C SER A 294 0.09 125.35 25.10
N LEU A 295 0.86 125.58 26.17
CA LEU A 295 1.01 124.61 27.26
C LEU A 295 -0.33 124.29 27.92
N GLY A 296 -1.14 125.31 28.24
CA GLY A 296 -2.49 125.14 28.80
C GLY A 296 -3.45 124.37 27.89
N GLU A 297 -3.45 124.66 26.58
CA GLU A 297 -4.22 123.92 25.58
C GLU A 297 -3.76 122.46 25.47
N THR A 298 -2.44 122.22 25.54
CA THR A 298 -1.89 120.86 25.49
C THR A 298 -2.29 120.05 26.73
N PHE A 299 -2.27 120.67 27.93
CA PHE A 299 -2.76 120.06 29.17
C PHE A 299 -4.27 119.73 29.10
N MET A 300 -5.08 120.63 28.54
CA MET A 300 -6.52 120.39 28.33
C MET A 300 -6.79 119.25 27.34
N LEU A 301 -6.12 119.27 26.18
CA LEU A 301 -6.28 118.26 25.15
C LEU A 301 -5.89 116.87 25.67
N PHE A 302 -4.82 116.79 26.46
CA PHE A 302 -4.43 115.55 27.12
C PHE A 302 -5.47 115.09 28.15
N GLY A 303 -6.02 116.01 28.95
CA GLY A 303 -7.13 115.69 29.87
C GLY A 303 -8.35 115.12 29.14
N GLN A 304 -8.68 115.64 27.96
CA GLN A 304 -9.76 115.11 27.13
C GLN A 304 -9.42 113.74 26.52
N GLN A 305 -8.15 113.49 26.15
CA GLN A 305 -7.71 112.20 25.64
C GLN A 305 -7.75 111.11 26.73
N LEU A 306 -7.35 111.42 27.96
CA LEU A 306 -7.48 110.49 29.09
C LEU A 306 -8.94 110.19 29.41
N ALA A 307 -9.82 111.19 29.37
CA ALA A 307 -11.25 110.97 29.59
C ALA A 307 -11.88 110.04 28.54
N LYS A 308 -11.42 110.10 27.28
CA LYS A 308 -11.86 109.19 26.22
C LYS A 308 -11.26 107.78 26.29
N ALA A 309 -10.08 107.63 26.89
CA ALA A 309 -9.45 106.32 27.06
C ALA A 309 -10.01 105.54 28.28
N GLY A 310 -10.70 106.22 29.19
CA GLY A 310 -11.33 105.64 30.38
C GLY A 310 -12.83 105.33 30.27
N SER A 311 -13.45 105.59 29.11
CA SER A 311 -14.86 105.28 28.78
C SER A 311 -14.95 104.21 27.70
#